data_AF-A0A9W5PJP3-F1
#
_entry.id   AF-A0A9W5PJP3-F1
#
_cell.length_a   1.000
_cell.length_b   1.000
_cell.length_c   1.000
_cell.angle_alpha   90.00
_cell.angle_beta   90.00
_cell.angle_gamma   90.00
#
_symmetry.space_group_name_H-M   'P 1'
#
loop_
_entity.id
_entity.type
_entity.pdbx_description
1 polymer ?
#
loop_
_entity_poly.entity_id
_entity_poly.type
_entity_poly.pdbx_seq_one_letter_code
_entity_poly.pdbx_strand_id
1 'polypeptide(L)'
;GLEFTEKPTKVLDGNHYRIKIKARLLSSEEMRKRDFKDNEKEHGTILEGMNVEEGTTAVKNSGLVPEHVEAFKEVAKDTHTYLLFRPVNKLSTELIKQGAATKGMNVHGKSSDWGPMAGFIPYDADLSKVHGNPTKIEIGNSENKHSVEGNKGIVTKVNLELNTERINELVKEKVIENPFVGEVKTGLEGNEHWREISLSQGTKGADKYEFRMYSKEQIDNSSSGKLEIRYRKAGSTDTFKPVEVMAKVVDGISKPLTADYDMYALAPTLEEIKKNVPAAEWEKAIAEQQPLEKLKNITNLLIKYGLTRTPDAEQGKLTGWQKGMIDKLNDVARTAGYTGGTVVNHGTEQDNTNFPEQDQEIFIITPDGKTVLTKSWEDTQKFIRENIINNGHLYYFNRSYNKVAPGNKAQIEWNDPLTQAKSYSIPTQKELVTDLYDIKQKTGIFLPTETLKKADEIGKIFEDYYNPANRFLQEEGKRQVSIFRAFQALEKVEELLNKYSLPHDLYKSYFETARNRIMGQIMDVQTEGKSTIEELMKQIDFNNQDENSTFDKFEKVIQKN
;
A
#
# COMPACT_ATOMS: atom_id res chain seq x y z
N GLY A 1 17.40 6.36 -29.75
CA GLY A 1 17.26 7.45 -28.76
C GLY A 1 17.85 8.73 -29.32
N LEU A 2 17.48 9.89 -28.79
CA LEU A 2 18.03 11.20 -29.18
C LEU A 2 18.96 11.70 -28.07
N GLU A 3 20.20 12.03 -28.41
CA GLU A 3 21.15 12.67 -27.50
C GLU A 3 21.39 14.12 -27.91
N PHE A 4 21.13 15.07 -27.02
CA PHE A 4 21.44 16.47 -27.26
C PHE A 4 22.94 16.70 -27.15
N THR A 5 23.59 17.06 -28.26
CA THR A 5 25.04 17.25 -28.32
C THR A 5 25.45 18.66 -27.90
N GLU A 6 24.50 19.60 -27.85
CA GLU A 6 24.70 20.98 -27.42
C GLU A 6 23.47 21.49 -26.66
N LYS A 7 23.66 22.50 -25.80
CA LYS A 7 22.54 23.15 -25.11
C LYS A 7 21.63 23.85 -26.13
N PRO A 8 20.29 23.74 -26.00
CA PRO A 8 19.36 24.45 -26.86
C PRO A 8 19.65 25.95 -26.89
N THR A 9 19.77 26.53 -28.09
CA THR A 9 20.05 27.96 -28.26
C THR A 9 18.91 28.64 -29.00
N LYS A 10 18.53 29.83 -28.54
CA LYS A 10 17.46 30.63 -29.14
C LYS A 10 18.03 31.39 -30.35
N VAL A 11 17.42 31.24 -31.52
CA VAL A 11 17.88 31.82 -32.78
C VAL A 11 16.72 32.57 -33.44
N LEU A 12 17.00 33.72 -34.04
CA LEU A 12 16.02 34.48 -34.81
C LEU A 12 15.99 33.94 -36.23
N ASP A 13 14.81 33.52 -36.72
CA ASP A 13 14.58 33.05 -38.08
C ASP A 13 13.41 33.85 -38.68
N GLY A 14 13.72 34.84 -39.51
CA GLY A 14 12.78 35.89 -39.89
C GLY A 14 12.33 36.72 -38.67
N ASN A 15 11.02 36.94 -38.53
CA ASN A 15 10.43 37.67 -37.40
C ASN A 15 10.10 36.79 -36.18
N HIS A 16 10.52 35.52 -36.15
CA HIS A 16 10.19 34.59 -35.07
C HIS A 16 11.45 34.05 -34.39
N TYR A 17 11.40 33.92 -33.07
CA TYR A 17 12.42 33.21 -32.31
C TYR A 17 12.13 31.71 -32.34
N ARG A 18 13.12 30.91 -32.76
CA ARG A 18 13.09 29.43 -32.71
C ARG A 18 14.19 28.91 -31.79
N ILE A 19 13.98 27.74 -31.20
CA ILE A 19 15.01 27.06 -30.42
C ILE A 19 15.72 26.08 -31.34
N LYS A 20 17.01 26.29 -31.57
CA LYS A 20 17.87 25.37 -32.31
C LYS A 20 18.42 24.34 -31.35
N ILE A 21 18.12 23.08 -31.62
CA ILE A 21 18.58 21.93 -30.85
C ILE A 21 19.44 21.08 -31.77
N LYS A 22 20.69 20.83 -31.39
CA LYS A 22 21.51 19.81 -32.05
C LYS A 22 21.39 18.52 -31.26
N ALA A 23 20.83 17.51 -31.90
CA ALA A 23 20.75 16.17 -31.36
C ALA A 23 21.33 15.17 -32.34
N ARG A 24 21.91 14.10 -31.80
CA ARG A 24 22.35 12.94 -32.56
C ARG A 24 21.42 11.76 -32.25
N LEU A 25 21.04 11.04 -33.30
CA LEU A 25 20.35 9.75 -33.19
C LEU A 25 21.35 8.68 -32.74
N LEU A 26 21.04 8.02 -31.62
CA LEU A 26 21.79 6.89 -31.10
C LEU A 26 21.31 5.59 -31.72
N SER A 27 22.26 4.76 -32.15
CA SER A 27 21.99 3.39 -32.58
C SER A 27 21.52 2.52 -31.42
N SER A 28 20.84 1.41 -31.72
CA SER A 28 20.37 0.44 -30.71
C SER A 28 21.51 -0.15 -29.88
N GLU A 29 22.72 -0.24 -30.44
CA GLU A 29 23.90 -0.76 -29.76
C GLU A 29 24.54 0.28 -28.83
N GLU A 30 24.52 1.55 -29.21
CA GLU A 30 24.94 2.66 -28.34
C GLU A 30 23.96 2.90 -27.20
N MET A 31 22.66 2.74 -27.45
CA MET A 31 21.66 2.72 -26.38
C MET A 31 21.94 1.60 -25.38
N ARG A 32 22.20 0.36 -25.84
CA ARG A 32 22.54 -0.76 -24.95
C ARG A 32 23.83 -0.51 -24.16
N LYS A 33 24.86 0.08 -24.78
CA LYS A 33 26.11 0.43 -24.08
C LYS A 33 25.92 1.56 -23.06
N ARG A 34 24.99 2.47 -23.30
CA ARG A 34 24.62 3.54 -22.37
C ARG A 34 23.81 2.99 -21.19
N ASP A 35 22.80 2.15 -21.48
CA ASP A 35 22.04 1.43 -20.46
C ASP A 35 22.96 0.55 -19.60
N PHE A 36 23.97 -0.11 -20.19
CA PHE A 36 24.99 -0.86 -19.44
C PHE A 36 25.90 0.02 -18.59
N LYS A 37 26.30 1.21 -19.07
CA LYS A 37 27.15 2.15 -18.32
C LYS A 37 26.39 2.87 -17.20
N ASP A 38 25.11 3.15 -17.37
CA ASP A 38 24.27 3.75 -16.33
C ASP A 38 23.85 2.70 -15.28
N ASN A 39 23.74 1.42 -15.65
CA ASN A 39 23.53 0.30 -14.71
C ASN A 39 24.76 -0.05 -13.84
N GLU A 40 25.96 0.47 -14.16
CA GLU A 40 27.17 0.31 -13.33
C GLU A 40 27.32 1.39 -12.24
N LYS A 41 26.47 2.44 -12.24
CA LYS A 41 26.39 3.32 -11.06
C LYS A 41 25.53 2.61 -10.02
N GLU A 42 26.12 2.25 -8.88
CA GLU A 42 25.36 2.03 -7.64
C GLU A 42 24.39 3.20 -7.47
N HIS A 43 23.11 3.00 -7.81
CA HIS A 43 22.08 4.00 -7.60
C HIS A 43 21.80 4.05 -6.10
N GLY A 44 22.60 4.86 -5.40
CA GLY A 44 22.32 5.19 -4.01
C GLY A 44 20.91 5.74 -3.87
N THR A 45 20.27 5.43 -2.74
CA THR A 45 18.90 5.88 -2.44
C THR A 45 18.74 7.39 -2.67
N ILE A 46 17.79 7.76 -3.53
CA ILE A 46 17.43 9.12 -3.89
C ILE A 46 16.44 9.65 -2.85
N LEU A 47 16.88 10.65 -2.07
CA LEU A 47 16.07 11.31 -1.04
C LEU A 47 15.82 12.79 -1.36
N GLU A 48 16.30 13.28 -2.50
CA GLU A 48 16.26 14.70 -2.83
C GLU A 48 14.82 15.23 -2.93
N GLY A 49 14.56 16.31 -2.16
CA GLY A 49 13.25 16.93 -2.06
C GLY A 49 12.20 16.07 -1.38
N MET A 50 12.58 15.11 -0.53
CA MET A 50 11.69 14.40 0.40
C MET A 50 11.99 14.84 1.83
N ASN A 51 10.96 14.91 2.67
CA ASN A 51 11.17 15.08 4.11
C ASN A 51 11.28 13.70 4.77
N VAL A 52 12.50 13.32 5.14
CA VAL A 52 12.82 12.00 5.70
C VAL A 52 13.76 12.13 6.89
N GLU A 53 13.65 11.18 7.81
CA GLU A 53 14.71 10.88 8.77
C GLU A 53 15.53 9.69 8.29
N GLU A 54 16.81 9.65 8.66
CA GLU A 54 17.72 8.58 8.28
C GLU A 54 18.43 7.97 9.51
N GLY A 55 19.02 6.79 9.31
CA GLY A 55 19.90 6.15 10.28
C GLY A 55 19.21 5.89 11.62
N THR A 56 19.96 6.10 12.71
CA THR A 56 19.50 5.82 14.08
C THR A 56 18.24 6.59 14.49
N THR A 57 18.03 7.78 13.93
CA THR A 57 16.83 8.59 14.20
C THR A 57 15.60 7.92 13.60
N ALA A 58 15.69 7.47 12.34
CA ALA A 58 14.62 6.72 11.68
C ALA A 58 14.31 5.42 12.43
N VAL A 59 15.34 4.66 12.84
CA VAL A 59 15.19 3.43 13.63
C VAL A 59 14.48 3.70 14.95
N LYS A 60 14.90 4.73 15.69
CA LYS A 60 14.26 5.09 16.97
C LYS A 60 12.78 5.46 16.78
N ASN A 61 12.48 6.21 15.72
CA ASN A 61 11.12 6.69 15.49
C ASN A 61 10.19 5.67 14.85
N SER A 62 10.71 4.60 14.23
CA SER A 62 9.90 3.52 13.66
C SER A 62 9.21 2.65 14.71
N GLY A 63 9.76 2.58 15.93
CA GLY A 63 9.28 1.68 17.00
C GLY A 63 9.69 0.21 16.82
N LEU A 64 10.52 -0.10 15.82
CA LEU A 64 11.14 -1.41 15.70
C LEU A 64 12.32 -1.53 16.68
N VAL A 65 12.60 -2.75 17.13
CA VAL A 65 13.74 -3.04 18.01
C VAL A 65 15.03 -2.88 17.19
N PRO A 66 16.00 -2.05 17.61
CA PRO A 66 17.21 -1.77 16.84
C PRO A 66 17.99 -3.03 16.45
N GLU A 67 18.10 -4.01 17.35
CA GLU A 67 18.79 -5.27 17.12
C GLU A 67 18.11 -6.09 16.00
N HIS A 68 16.78 -6.03 15.89
CA HIS A 68 16.05 -6.66 14.79
C HIS A 68 16.28 -5.91 13.48
N VAL A 69 16.30 -4.57 13.51
CA VAL A 69 16.56 -3.74 12.32
C VAL A 69 17.94 -4.03 11.73
N GLU A 70 18.96 -4.17 12.57
CA GLU A 70 20.30 -4.56 12.10
C GLU A 70 20.31 -5.94 11.43
N ALA A 71 19.57 -6.91 11.98
CA ALA A 71 19.40 -8.21 11.35
C ALA A 71 18.62 -8.11 10.01
N PHE A 72 17.59 -7.27 9.95
CA PHE A 72 16.80 -7.06 8.73
C PHE A 72 17.57 -6.34 7.62
N LYS A 73 18.52 -5.46 7.96
CA LYS A 73 19.42 -4.84 6.98
C LYS A 73 20.23 -5.88 6.20
N GLU A 74 20.72 -6.92 6.86
CA GLU A 74 21.43 -8.00 6.17
C GLU A 74 20.49 -8.80 5.28
N VAL A 75 19.25 -9.05 5.72
CA VAL A 75 18.23 -9.68 4.87
C VAL A 75 17.94 -8.84 3.62
N ALA A 76 17.75 -7.52 3.77
CA ALA A 76 17.49 -6.59 2.67
C ALA A 76 18.63 -6.57 1.64
N LYS A 77 19.88 -6.59 2.10
CA LYS A 77 21.08 -6.68 1.25
C LYS A 77 21.15 -8.00 0.50
N ASP A 78 21.07 -9.12 1.21
CA ASP A 78 21.20 -10.47 0.62
C ASP A 78 20.15 -10.73 -0.48
N THR A 79 18.95 -10.22 -0.25
CA THR A 79 17.78 -10.48 -1.11
C THR A 79 17.47 -9.32 -2.04
N HIS A 80 18.30 -8.27 -2.05
CA HIS A 80 18.11 -7.08 -2.88
C HIS A 80 16.65 -6.57 -2.84
N THR A 81 16.12 -6.40 -1.64
CA THR A 81 14.69 -6.15 -1.40
C THR A 81 14.50 -4.99 -0.44
N TYR A 82 13.69 -4.01 -0.83
CA TYR A 82 13.22 -2.99 0.11
C TYR A 82 12.21 -3.60 1.09
N LEU A 83 12.43 -3.36 2.38
CA LEU A 83 11.51 -3.74 3.45
C LEU A 83 10.84 -2.48 3.97
N LEU A 84 9.51 -2.39 3.87
CA LEU A 84 8.75 -1.23 4.33
C LEU A 84 7.82 -1.66 5.47
N PHE A 85 7.88 -0.95 6.59
CA PHE A 85 7.12 -1.21 7.81
C PHE A 85 6.23 -0.01 8.15
N ARG A 86 5.01 -0.31 8.60
CA ARG A 86 4.14 0.68 9.22
C ARG A 86 4.71 1.08 10.60
N PRO A 87 4.31 2.23 11.17
CA PRO A 87 4.76 2.64 12.49
C PRO A 87 4.38 1.62 13.57
N VAL A 88 5.37 1.17 14.33
CA VAL A 88 5.15 0.32 15.51
C VAL A 88 4.95 1.23 16.72
N ASN A 89 3.99 0.89 17.58
CA ASN A 89 3.77 1.64 18.80
C ASN A 89 5.05 1.65 19.66
N LYS A 90 5.59 2.84 19.96
CA LYS A 90 6.84 3.00 20.72
C LYS A 90 6.81 2.31 22.08
N LEU A 91 5.64 2.27 22.74
CA LEU A 91 5.43 1.56 24.01
C LEU A 91 5.47 0.04 23.88
N SER A 92 5.55 -0.51 22.67
CA SER A 92 5.69 -1.93 22.38
C SER A 92 7.13 -2.33 22.08
N THR A 93 7.98 -1.39 21.66
CA THR A 93 9.39 -1.65 21.28
C THR A 93 10.13 -2.46 22.34
N GLU A 94 10.13 -1.97 23.59
CA GLU A 94 10.85 -2.60 24.67
C GLU A 94 10.18 -3.91 25.11
N LEU A 95 8.84 -4.00 25.04
CA LEU A 95 8.11 -5.25 25.30
C LEU A 95 8.53 -6.36 24.32
N ILE A 96 8.67 -6.02 23.04
CA ILE A 96 9.14 -6.95 22.00
C ILE A 96 10.58 -7.36 22.29
N LYS A 97 11.45 -6.40 22.65
CA LYS A 97 12.84 -6.68 23.03
C LYS A 97 12.95 -7.63 24.23
N GLN A 98 12.06 -7.47 25.21
CA GLN A 98 11.96 -8.35 26.40
C GLN A 98 11.29 -9.71 26.11
N GLY A 99 10.90 -9.97 24.86
CA GLY A 99 10.35 -11.26 24.43
C GLY A 99 8.87 -11.45 24.73
N ALA A 100 8.09 -10.37 24.85
CA ALA A 100 6.63 -10.43 24.71
C ALA A 100 6.28 -10.97 23.31
N ALA A 101 5.20 -11.74 23.21
CA ALA A 101 4.73 -12.23 21.91
C ALA A 101 4.02 -11.10 21.16
N THR A 102 4.03 -11.13 19.83
CA THR A 102 3.27 -10.15 19.04
C THR A 102 1.93 -10.71 18.55
N LYS A 103 0.98 -9.79 18.36
CA LYS A 103 -0.39 -10.07 17.96
C LYS A 103 -0.47 -10.68 16.55
N GLY A 104 -1.11 -11.83 16.40
CA GLY A 104 -1.46 -12.39 15.08
C GLY A 104 -2.88 -12.06 14.64
N MET A 105 -3.28 -12.54 13.46
CA MET A 105 -4.64 -12.33 12.92
C MET A 105 -5.75 -12.94 13.79
N ASN A 106 -5.43 -13.88 14.67
CA ASN A 106 -6.37 -14.57 15.55
C ASN A 106 -6.76 -13.78 16.82
N VAL A 107 -6.19 -12.60 17.02
CA VAL A 107 -6.57 -11.67 18.08
C VAL A 107 -7.01 -10.37 17.43
N HIS A 108 -8.20 -9.85 17.74
CA HIS A 108 -8.67 -8.56 17.21
C HIS A 108 -8.72 -7.44 18.25
N GLY A 109 -8.39 -7.76 19.50
CA GLY A 109 -8.28 -6.84 20.62
C GLY A 109 -7.41 -5.61 20.30
N LYS A 110 -7.77 -4.47 20.91
CA LYS A 110 -7.05 -3.22 20.76
C LYS A 110 -6.02 -3.09 21.89
N SER A 111 -4.82 -2.64 21.55
CA SER A 111 -3.78 -2.33 22.53
C SER A 111 -4.16 -1.12 23.39
N SER A 112 -3.53 -1.01 24.56
CA SER A 112 -3.61 0.17 25.41
C SER A 112 -2.48 1.17 25.12
N ASP A 113 -2.80 2.46 25.23
CA ASP A 113 -1.89 3.60 25.12
C ASP A 113 -1.76 4.38 26.44
N TRP A 114 -2.29 3.84 27.55
CA TRP A 114 -2.32 4.51 28.85
C TRP A 114 -2.22 3.51 30.02
N GLY A 115 -1.89 4.00 31.21
CA GLY A 115 -1.82 3.20 32.42
C GLY A 115 -0.72 2.12 32.43
N PRO A 116 -0.69 1.26 33.47
CA PRO A 116 0.35 0.25 33.59
C PRO A 116 0.31 -0.84 32.50
N MET A 117 -0.85 -1.05 31.87
CA MET A 117 -1.05 -2.00 30.77
C MET A 117 -0.69 -1.44 29.39
N ALA A 118 -0.20 -0.19 29.29
CA ALA A 118 0.14 0.40 28.01
C ALA A 118 1.12 -0.47 27.23
N GLY A 119 0.93 -0.58 25.91
CA GLY A 119 1.70 -1.47 25.04
C GLY A 119 1.17 -2.91 24.98
N PHE A 120 0.39 -3.37 25.96
CA PHE A 120 -0.27 -4.68 25.93
C PHE A 120 -1.68 -4.62 25.33
N ILE A 121 -2.27 -5.79 25.11
CA ILE A 121 -3.69 -5.95 24.75
C ILE A 121 -4.45 -6.40 26.00
N PRO A 122 -5.11 -5.49 26.74
CA PRO A 122 -5.89 -5.89 27.92
C PRO A 122 -7.09 -6.74 27.52
N TYR A 123 -7.39 -7.75 28.33
CA TYR A 123 -8.58 -8.60 28.14
C TYR A 123 -9.86 -7.79 28.34
N ASP A 124 -9.87 -6.88 29.32
CA ASP A 124 -10.90 -5.85 29.49
C ASP A 124 -10.64 -4.69 28.50
N ALA A 125 -11.48 -4.59 27.47
CA ALA A 125 -11.34 -3.60 26.41
C ALA A 125 -11.47 -2.15 26.91
N ASP A 126 -12.10 -1.90 28.06
CA ASP A 126 -12.16 -0.54 28.63
C ASP A 126 -10.80 -0.06 29.16
N LEU A 127 -9.84 -0.97 29.38
CA LEU A 127 -8.45 -0.66 29.69
C LEU A 127 -7.58 -0.39 28.45
N SER A 128 -8.15 -0.46 27.24
CA SER A 128 -7.43 -0.23 25.99
C SER A 128 -7.58 1.21 25.48
N LYS A 129 -7.05 1.49 24.27
CA LYS A 129 -7.20 2.80 23.62
C LYS A 129 -8.66 3.23 23.39
N VAL A 130 -9.61 2.28 23.42
CA VAL A 130 -11.05 2.53 23.20
C VAL A 130 -11.82 2.90 24.47
N HIS A 131 -11.12 3.10 25.59
CA HIS A 131 -11.68 3.56 26.86
C HIS A 131 -12.73 4.67 26.66
N GLY A 132 -13.85 4.56 27.38
CA GLY A 132 -14.93 5.55 27.36
C GLY A 132 -15.86 5.49 26.15
N ASN A 133 -15.68 4.53 25.22
CA ASN A 133 -16.62 4.27 24.13
C ASN A 133 -17.37 2.94 24.35
N PRO A 134 -18.60 2.96 24.90
CA PRO A 134 -19.32 1.74 25.29
C PRO A 134 -19.45 0.70 24.16
N THR A 135 -19.78 1.14 22.95
CA THR A 135 -19.96 0.25 21.79
C THR A 135 -18.65 -0.43 21.40
N LYS A 136 -17.53 0.32 21.33
CA LYS A 136 -16.22 -0.27 21.01
C LYS A 136 -15.71 -1.18 22.12
N ILE A 137 -16.04 -0.89 23.38
CA ILE A 137 -15.70 -1.74 24.52
C ILE A 137 -16.45 -3.07 24.44
N GLU A 138 -17.76 -3.03 24.20
CA GLU A 138 -18.58 -4.25 24.07
C GLU A 138 -18.08 -5.15 22.92
N ILE A 139 -17.83 -4.57 21.75
CA ILE A 139 -17.25 -5.28 20.61
C ILE A 139 -15.87 -5.83 20.99
N GLY A 140 -14.99 -5.01 21.56
CA GLY A 140 -13.64 -5.43 21.94
C GLY A 140 -13.62 -6.59 22.95
N ASN A 141 -14.50 -6.56 23.95
CA ASN A 141 -14.64 -7.64 24.93
C ASN A 141 -15.16 -8.93 24.26
N SER A 142 -16.13 -8.82 23.36
CA SER A 142 -16.62 -9.95 22.58
C SER A 142 -15.52 -10.58 21.71
N GLU A 143 -14.73 -9.75 21.01
CA GLU A 143 -13.60 -10.19 20.19
C GLU A 143 -12.50 -10.86 21.01
N ASN A 144 -12.13 -10.30 22.17
CA ASN A 144 -11.15 -10.89 23.07
C ASN A 144 -11.61 -12.26 23.58
N LYS A 145 -12.88 -12.36 24.00
CA LYS A 145 -13.49 -13.63 24.40
C LYS A 145 -13.48 -14.65 23.26
N HIS A 146 -13.93 -14.25 22.08
CA HIS A 146 -13.94 -15.11 20.89
C HIS A 146 -12.53 -15.58 20.52
N SER A 147 -11.52 -14.72 20.62
CA SER A 147 -10.12 -15.05 20.34
C SER A 147 -9.62 -16.17 21.27
N VAL A 148 -9.92 -16.09 22.57
CA VAL A 148 -9.54 -17.13 23.56
C VAL A 148 -10.33 -18.42 23.35
N GLU A 149 -11.65 -18.32 23.17
CA GLU A 149 -12.53 -19.50 23.05
C GLU A 149 -12.37 -20.24 21.71
N GLY A 150 -12.09 -19.50 20.63
CA GLY A 150 -11.92 -20.02 19.27
C GLY A 150 -10.52 -20.56 18.99
N ASN A 151 -9.51 -20.15 19.76
CA ASN A 151 -8.11 -20.55 19.56
C ASN A 151 -7.52 -21.24 20.81
N LYS A 152 -8.30 -22.13 21.43
CA LYS A 152 -7.89 -22.84 22.66
C LYS A 152 -6.54 -23.51 22.51
N GLY A 153 -5.66 -23.30 23.49
CA GLY A 153 -4.30 -23.82 23.50
C GLY A 153 -3.28 -22.97 22.75
N ILE A 154 -3.72 -21.97 21.97
CA ILE A 154 -2.85 -21.04 21.23
C ILE A 154 -2.98 -19.62 21.80
N VAL A 155 -4.21 -19.15 22.04
CA VAL A 155 -4.51 -17.84 22.65
C VAL A 155 -5.11 -18.04 24.03
N THR A 156 -4.66 -17.24 24.99
CA THR A 156 -5.16 -17.24 26.37
C THR A 156 -5.09 -15.83 26.95
N LYS A 157 -5.34 -15.70 28.26
CA LYS A 157 -5.08 -14.49 29.04
C LYS A 157 -4.21 -14.83 30.24
N VAL A 158 -3.39 -13.87 30.66
CA VAL A 158 -2.52 -13.96 31.84
C VAL A 158 -2.63 -12.70 32.68
N ASN A 159 -2.28 -12.81 33.96
CA ASN A 159 -2.15 -11.63 34.81
C ASN A 159 -0.95 -10.79 34.34
N LEU A 160 -1.14 -9.48 34.32
CA LEU A 160 -0.10 -8.53 33.95
C LEU A 160 0.96 -8.48 35.05
N GLU A 161 2.18 -8.79 34.65
CA GLU A 161 3.37 -8.70 35.48
C GLU A 161 4.37 -7.75 34.82
N LEU A 162 4.85 -6.75 35.56
CA LEU A 162 5.82 -5.77 35.07
C LEU A 162 7.12 -5.89 35.87
N ASN A 163 8.26 -5.77 35.19
CA ASN A 163 9.55 -5.59 35.86
C ASN A 163 9.84 -4.09 36.09
N THR A 164 10.84 -3.81 36.91
CA THR A 164 11.24 -2.43 37.25
C THR A 164 11.69 -1.63 36.04
N GLU A 165 12.34 -2.26 35.06
CA GLU A 165 12.74 -1.61 33.79
C GLU A 165 11.52 -1.06 33.04
N ARG A 166 10.46 -1.86 32.91
CA ARG A 166 9.21 -1.44 32.26
C ARG A 166 8.49 -0.35 33.03
N ILE A 167 8.48 -0.41 34.36
CA ILE A 167 7.92 0.68 35.18
C ILE A 167 8.67 1.99 34.92
N ASN A 168 10.00 1.97 34.93
CA ASN A 168 10.82 3.15 34.67
C ASN A 168 10.63 3.71 33.25
N GLU A 169 10.44 2.83 32.25
CA GLU A 169 10.07 3.24 30.90
C GLU A 169 8.74 3.98 30.87
N LEU A 170 7.69 3.41 31.49
CA LEU A 170 6.36 4.04 31.54
C LEU A 170 6.38 5.40 32.27
N VAL A 171 7.21 5.54 33.30
CA VAL A 171 7.43 6.82 34.00
C VAL A 171 8.13 7.83 33.08
N LYS A 172 9.17 7.41 32.37
CA LYS A 172 9.92 8.26 31.43
C LYS A 172 9.04 8.76 30.28
N GLU A 173 8.19 7.89 29.75
CA GLU A 173 7.21 8.22 28.70
C GLU A 173 5.96 8.94 29.25
N LYS A 174 5.94 9.25 30.57
CA LYS A 174 4.85 9.97 31.27
C LYS A 174 3.49 9.29 31.14
N VAL A 175 3.49 7.97 31.05
CA VAL A 175 2.28 7.14 31.02
C VAL A 175 1.74 6.91 32.45
N ILE A 176 2.64 6.80 33.42
CA ILE A 176 2.34 6.70 34.85
C ILE A 176 3.25 7.64 35.65
N GLU A 177 2.84 8.01 36.85
CA GLU A 177 3.71 8.69 37.80
C GLU A 177 4.69 7.70 38.43
N ASN A 178 5.83 8.19 38.94
CA ASN A 178 6.84 7.33 39.56
C ASN A 178 6.30 6.66 40.83
N PRO A 179 6.05 5.34 40.85
CA PRO A 179 5.43 4.69 42.00
C PRO A 179 6.43 4.38 43.13
N PHE A 180 7.74 4.61 42.91
CA PHE A 180 8.80 4.32 43.87
C PHE A 180 9.05 5.43 44.89
N VAL A 181 8.40 6.60 44.75
CA VAL A 181 8.53 7.72 45.72
C VAL A 181 7.59 7.59 46.93
N GLY A 182 6.54 6.75 46.85
CA GLY A 182 5.59 6.55 47.94
C GLY A 182 6.07 5.60 49.03
N GLU A 183 5.27 5.43 50.08
CA GLU A 183 5.49 4.38 51.09
C GLU A 183 5.03 3.01 50.57
N VAL A 184 5.84 1.96 50.83
CA VAL A 184 5.39 0.58 50.64
C VAL A 184 4.36 0.26 51.70
N LYS A 185 3.21 -0.28 51.30
CA LYS A 185 2.17 -0.74 52.22
C LYS A 185 2.16 -2.26 52.25
N THR A 186 1.77 -2.82 53.39
CA THR A 186 1.60 -4.27 53.55
C THR A 186 0.13 -4.63 53.31
N GLY A 187 -0.13 -5.72 52.59
CA GLY A 187 -1.46 -6.24 52.30
C GLY A 187 -2.18 -6.75 53.55
N LEU A 188 -3.50 -6.92 53.46
CA LEU A 188 -4.37 -7.34 54.57
C LEU A 188 -4.01 -8.73 55.14
N GLU A 189 -3.38 -9.60 54.35
CA GLU A 189 -2.93 -10.93 54.76
C GLU A 189 -1.48 -10.98 55.26
N GLY A 190 -0.81 -9.83 55.42
CA GLY A 190 0.53 -9.71 56.01
C GLY A 190 1.71 -10.20 55.16
N ASN A 191 1.46 -10.92 54.06
CA ASN A 191 2.48 -11.61 53.26
C ASN A 191 2.76 -10.98 51.87
N GLU A 192 2.10 -9.87 51.54
CA GLU A 192 2.30 -9.14 50.27
C GLU A 192 2.60 -7.66 50.55
N HIS A 193 3.52 -7.09 49.79
CA HIS A 193 3.78 -5.67 49.72
C HIS A 193 3.08 -5.07 48.50
N TRP A 194 2.61 -3.83 48.60
CA TRP A 194 2.02 -3.12 47.47
C TRP A 194 2.35 -1.63 47.46
N ARG A 195 2.32 -1.06 46.26
CA ARG A 195 2.44 0.37 45.99
C ARG A 195 1.35 0.81 45.01
N GLU A 196 0.90 2.05 45.16
CA GLU A 196 -0.07 2.67 44.26
C GLU A 196 0.61 3.10 42.97
N ILE A 197 -0.09 2.96 41.85
CA ILE A 197 0.31 3.47 40.55
C ILE A 197 -0.65 4.60 40.19
N SER A 198 -0.16 5.83 40.33
CA SER A 198 -0.92 7.02 39.98
C SER A 198 -0.80 7.32 38.49
N LEU A 199 -1.91 7.78 37.92
CA LEU A 199 -1.97 8.30 36.56
C LEU A 199 -2.00 9.82 36.61
N SER A 200 -1.31 10.48 35.68
CA SER A 200 -1.35 11.95 35.64
C SER A 200 -2.78 12.46 35.40
N GLN A 201 -3.16 13.51 36.12
CA GLN A 201 -4.50 14.08 36.03
C GLN A 201 -4.87 14.46 34.58
N GLY A 202 -6.10 14.12 34.16
CA GLY A 202 -6.59 14.35 32.81
C GLY A 202 -6.20 13.28 31.77
N THR A 203 -5.46 12.24 32.17
CA THR A 203 -5.22 11.06 31.32
C THR A 203 -6.41 10.09 31.35
N LYS A 204 -6.50 9.21 30.34
CA LYS A 204 -7.55 8.17 30.27
C LYS A 204 -7.57 7.37 31.57
N GLY A 205 -8.76 7.08 32.07
CA GLY A 205 -8.97 6.25 33.26
C GLY A 205 -8.49 6.79 34.61
N ALA A 206 -7.82 7.95 34.69
CA ALA A 206 -7.32 8.51 35.95
C ALA A 206 -8.42 8.70 37.01
N ASP A 207 -9.61 9.15 36.60
CA ASP A 207 -10.76 9.33 37.51
C ASP A 207 -11.68 8.10 37.58
N LYS A 208 -11.31 7.00 36.91
CA LYS A 208 -12.16 5.82 36.74
C LYS A 208 -11.57 4.57 37.37
N TYR A 209 -10.26 4.49 37.45
CA TYR A 209 -9.55 3.29 37.89
C TYR A 209 -8.43 3.64 38.86
N GLU A 210 -8.29 2.81 39.88
CA GLU A 210 -7.14 2.80 40.79
C GLU A 210 -6.27 1.60 40.45
N PHE A 211 -4.95 1.79 40.38
CA PHE A 211 -3.99 0.73 40.05
C PHE A 211 -2.99 0.53 41.19
N ARG A 212 -2.56 -0.73 41.38
CA ARG A 212 -1.55 -1.10 42.36
C ARG A 212 -0.63 -2.18 41.80
N MET A 213 0.63 -2.15 42.21
CA MET A 213 1.58 -3.24 42.00
C MET A 213 1.80 -4.01 43.30
N TYR A 214 1.87 -5.34 43.19
CA TYR A 214 2.02 -6.27 44.31
C TYR A 214 3.28 -7.14 44.14
N SER A 215 3.90 -7.50 45.27
CA SER A 215 5.01 -8.46 45.34
C SER A 215 5.00 -9.17 46.69
N LYS A 216 5.51 -10.41 46.73
CA LYS A 216 5.83 -11.09 48.00
C LYS A 216 7.14 -10.61 48.61
N GLU A 217 7.98 -9.99 47.79
CA GLU A 217 9.24 -9.37 48.19
C GLU A 217 9.05 -7.86 48.37
N GLN A 218 10.03 -7.21 49.00
CA GLN A 218 10.03 -5.76 49.13
C GLN A 218 10.00 -5.10 47.74
N ILE A 219 9.20 -4.04 47.59
CA ILE A 219 9.08 -3.33 46.32
C ILE A 219 9.98 -2.09 46.33
N ASP A 220 11.11 -2.18 45.63
CA ASP A 220 12.04 -1.08 45.39
C ASP A 220 12.44 -0.97 43.91
N ASN A 221 13.11 0.14 43.57
CA ASN A 221 13.56 0.43 42.21
C ASN A 221 14.81 -0.39 41.77
N SER A 222 15.25 -1.35 42.58
CA SER A 222 16.34 -2.28 42.27
C SER A 222 15.87 -3.73 42.11
N SER A 223 14.60 -3.98 42.40
CA SER A 223 14.00 -5.32 42.41
C SER A 223 13.98 -5.86 40.98
N SER A 224 14.62 -7.00 40.76
CA SER A 224 14.58 -7.72 39.47
C SER A 224 13.34 -8.62 39.33
N GLY A 225 12.51 -8.68 40.38
CA GLY A 225 11.28 -9.47 40.42
C GLY A 225 10.18 -8.90 39.53
N LYS A 226 9.23 -9.77 39.20
CA LYS A 226 8.01 -9.40 38.50
C LYS A 226 6.96 -8.90 39.49
N LEU A 227 6.34 -7.76 39.17
CA LEU A 227 5.34 -7.09 40.00
C LEU A 227 3.96 -7.30 39.38
N GLU A 228 3.04 -7.91 40.12
CA GLU A 228 1.67 -8.16 39.65
C GLU A 228 0.86 -6.87 39.68
N ILE A 229 0.20 -6.53 38.57
CA ILE A 229 -0.63 -5.33 38.47
C ILE A 229 -2.09 -5.68 38.73
N ARG A 230 -2.72 -4.98 39.66
CA ARG A 230 -4.14 -5.11 39.98
C ARG A 230 -4.85 -3.76 39.88
N TYR A 231 -6.14 -3.78 39.59
CA TYR A 231 -6.97 -2.58 39.45
C TYR A 231 -8.37 -2.74 40.06
N ARG A 232 -9.04 -1.61 40.30
CA ARG A 232 -10.47 -1.55 40.60
C ARG A 232 -11.06 -0.23 40.11
N LYS A 233 -12.39 -0.11 40.11
CA LYS A 233 -13.04 1.18 39.85
C LYS A 233 -12.73 2.17 40.97
N ALA A 234 -12.41 3.40 40.60
CA ALA A 234 -12.11 4.47 41.55
C ALA A 234 -13.28 4.71 42.51
N GLY A 235 -12.98 4.80 43.81
CA GLY A 235 -13.98 4.97 44.86
C GLY A 235 -14.83 3.73 45.17
N SER A 236 -14.59 2.58 44.51
CA SER A 236 -15.25 1.31 44.85
C SER A 236 -14.64 0.69 46.12
N THR A 237 -15.48 -0.02 46.89
CA THR A 237 -15.05 -0.88 47.99
C THR A 237 -14.67 -2.30 47.53
N ASP A 238 -14.80 -2.58 46.23
CA ASP A 238 -14.39 -3.86 45.63
C ASP A 238 -12.90 -4.15 45.88
N THR A 239 -12.57 -5.43 45.89
CA THR A 239 -11.18 -5.90 45.94
C THR A 239 -10.46 -5.56 44.63
N PHE A 240 -9.16 -5.28 44.74
CA PHE A 240 -8.30 -5.13 43.56
C PHE A 240 -8.20 -6.47 42.85
N LYS A 241 -8.61 -6.51 41.58
CA LYS A 241 -8.51 -7.70 40.74
C LYS A 241 -7.31 -7.58 39.79
N PRO A 242 -6.69 -8.69 39.36
CA PRO A 242 -5.58 -8.64 38.41
C PRO A 242 -5.97 -7.93 37.11
N VAL A 243 -5.04 -7.15 36.57
CA VAL A 243 -5.14 -6.70 35.17
C VAL A 243 -4.80 -7.88 34.30
N GLU A 244 -5.77 -8.41 33.56
CA GLU A 244 -5.55 -9.51 32.62
C GLU A 244 -5.22 -8.96 31.23
N VAL A 245 -4.21 -9.55 30.58
CA VAL A 245 -3.82 -9.24 29.20
C VAL A 245 -3.89 -10.48 28.33
N MET A 246 -4.19 -10.29 27.05
CA MET A 246 -4.15 -11.34 26.04
C MET A 246 -2.74 -11.90 25.93
N ALA A 247 -2.61 -13.20 25.72
CA ALA A 247 -1.36 -13.92 25.61
C ALA A 247 -1.42 -14.98 24.51
N LYS A 248 -0.25 -15.30 23.94
CA LYS A 248 -0.06 -16.45 23.04
C LYS A 248 0.80 -17.48 23.72
N VAL A 249 0.44 -18.75 23.56
CA VAL A 249 1.27 -19.88 24.01
C VAL A 249 2.39 -20.08 23.00
N VAL A 250 3.62 -19.84 23.43
CA VAL A 250 4.83 -20.04 22.64
C VAL A 250 5.70 -21.03 23.39
N ASP A 251 5.99 -22.17 22.77
CA ASP A 251 6.75 -23.27 23.38
C ASP A 251 6.20 -23.71 24.75
N GLY A 252 4.86 -23.74 24.88
CA GLY A 252 4.16 -24.11 26.11
C GLY A 252 4.09 -23.01 27.17
N ILE A 253 4.67 -21.83 26.92
CA ILE A 253 4.68 -20.68 27.83
C ILE A 253 3.72 -19.60 27.32
N SER A 254 2.77 -19.20 28.16
CA SER A 254 1.86 -18.09 27.86
C SER A 254 2.61 -16.75 27.95
N LYS A 255 2.91 -16.16 26.80
CA LYS A 255 3.58 -14.86 26.68
C LYS A 255 2.55 -13.76 26.39
N PRO A 256 2.55 -12.65 27.15
CA PRO A 256 1.61 -11.56 26.92
C PRO A 256 1.82 -10.93 25.54
N LEU A 257 0.74 -10.46 24.94
CA LEU A 257 0.72 -9.91 23.58
C LEU A 257 0.95 -8.40 23.56
N THR A 258 1.78 -7.99 22.61
CA THR A 258 2.03 -6.60 22.24
C THR A 258 1.89 -6.40 20.72
N ALA A 259 2.19 -5.20 20.22
CA ALA A 259 2.13 -4.90 18.79
C ALA A 259 3.10 -5.77 17.98
N ASP A 260 2.73 -6.08 16.74
CA ASP A 260 3.56 -6.75 15.75
C ASP A 260 4.22 -5.76 14.78
N TYR A 261 5.07 -6.30 13.91
CA TYR A 261 5.71 -5.55 12.82
C TYR A 261 4.85 -5.68 11.57
N ASP A 262 3.91 -4.74 11.43
CA ASP A 262 3.08 -4.63 10.25
C ASP A 262 3.91 -4.19 9.04
N MET A 263 4.05 -5.06 8.06
CA MET A 263 4.72 -4.74 6.81
C MET A 263 3.83 -3.82 5.97
N TYR A 264 4.31 -2.63 5.62
CA TYR A 264 3.64 -1.78 4.63
C TYR A 264 3.73 -2.41 3.25
N ALA A 265 4.96 -2.74 2.80
CA ALA A 265 5.23 -3.34 1.51
C ALA A 265 6.57 -4.10 1.50
N LEU A 266 6.74 -4.96 0.50
CA LEU A 266 8.00 -5.63 0.16
C LEU A 266 8.25 -5.38 -1.32
N ALA A 267 9.46 -4.93 -1.67
CA ALA A 267 9.81 -4.64 -3.06
C ALA A 267 11.15 -5.26 -3.45
N PRO A 268 11.16 -6.53 -3.91
CA PRO A 268 12.36 -7.21 -4.41
C PRO A 268 12.74 -6.70 -5.79
N THR A 269 14.01 -6.81 -6.18
CA THR A 269 14.40 -6.64 -7.59
C THR A 269 13.69 -7.65 -8.48
N LEU A 270 13.48 -7.31 -9.76
CA LEU A 270 12.97 -8.27 -10.75
C LEU A 270 13.90 -9.49 -10.91
N GLU A 271 15.20 -9.31 -10.67
CA GLU A 271 16.18 -10.40 -10.69
C GLU A 271 16.01 -11.37 -9.52
N GLU A 272 15.71 -10.86 -8.31
CA GLU A 272 15.36 -11.71 -7.17
C GLU A 272 14.07 -12.50 -7.44
N ILE A 273 13.05 -11.87 -8.05
CA ILE A 273 11.82 -12.57 -8.44
C ILE A 273 12.09 -13.66 -9.47
N LYS A 274 13.01 -13.44 -10.41
CA LYS A 274 13.40 -14.44 -11.41
C LYS A 274 13.96 -15.71 -10.76
N LYS A 275 14.63 -15.63 -9.60
CA LYS A 275 15.12 -16.81 -8.87
C LYS A 275 13.99 -17.74 -8.40
N ASN A 276 12.78 -17.20 -8.24
CA ASN A 276 11.60 -17.98 -7.87
C ASN A 276 10.94 -18.69 -9.07
N VAL A 277 11.38 -18.43 -10.31
CA VAL A 277 10.84 -19.06 -11.51
C VAL A 277 11.60 -20.36 -11.78
N PRO A 278 10.92 -21.52 -11.90
CA PRO A 278 11.58 -22.78 -12.24
C PRO A 278 12.32 -22.69 -13.58
N ALA A 279 13.57 -23.18 -13.62
CA ALA A 279 14.44 -23.08 -14.78
C ALA A 279 13.78 -23.62 -16.07
N ALA A 280 13.12 -24.77 -15.98
CA ALA A 280 12.42 -25.38 -17.12
C ALA A 280 11.27 -24.52 -17.67
N GLU A 281 10.51 -23.83 -16.80
CA GLU A 281 9.45 -22.91 -17.24
C GLU A 281 10.04 -21.66 -17.90
N TRP A 282 11.13 -21.12 -17.33
CA TRP A 282 11.83 -19.98 -17.90
C TRP A 282 12.44 -20.29 -19.27
N GLU A 283 13.18 -21.40 -19.38
CA GLU A 283 13.79 -21.87 -20.64
C GLU A 283 12.73 -22.06 -21.73
N LYS A 284 11.61 -22.68 -21.39
CA LYS A 284 10.47 -22.83 -22.30
C LYS A 284 9.93 -21.47 -22.76
N ALA A 285 9.76 -20.51 -21.85
CA ALA A 285 9.26 -19.18 -22.19
C ALA A 285 10.21 -18.41 -23.11
N ILE A 286 11.52 -18.49 -22.90
CA ILE A 286 12.51 -17.76 -23.71
C ILE A 286 12.81 -18.44 -25.05
N ALA A 287 12.55 -19.75 -25.18
CA ALA A 287 12.67 -20.51 -26.42
C ALA A 287 11.59 -20.17 -27.45
N GLU A 288 10.51 -19.50 -27.03
CA GLU A 288 9.46 -19.00 -27.94
C GLU A 288 10.07 -18.07 -28.99
N GLN A 289 9.79 -18.37 -30.26
CA GLN A 289 10.36 -17.65 -31.41
C GLN A 289 9.53 -16.42 -31.77
N GLN A 290 8.23 -16.44 -31.49
CA GLN A 290 7.35 -15.31 -31.77
C GLN A 290 7.53 -14.23 -30.69
N PRO A 291 8.03 -13.02 -31.01
CA PRO A 291 8.40 -12.02 -29.99
C PRO A 291 7.26 -11.65 -29.03
N LEU A 292 6.02 -11.56 -29.54
CA LEU A 292 4.86 -11.19 -28.73
C LEU A 292 4.43 -12.32 -27.78
N GLU A 293 4.41 -13.56 -28.25
CA GLU A 293 4.12 -14.72 -27.38
C GLU A 293 5.25 -14.93 -26.37
N LYS A 294 6.50 -14.69 -26.75
CA LYS A 294 7.65 -14.70 -25.83
C LYS A 294 7.45 -13.69 -24.69
N LEU A 295 7.12 -12.45 -25.03
CA LEU A 295 6.84 -11.41 -24.03
C LEU A 295 5.67 -11.81 -23.12
N LYS A 296 4.57 -12.27 -23.69
CA LYS A 296 3.39 -12.74 -22.94
C LYS A 296 3.74 -13.90 -22.00
N ASN A 297 4.51 -14.87 -22.45
CA ASN A 297 4.96 -16.01 -21.64
C ASN A 297 5.83 -15.55 -20.47
N ILE A 298 6.79 -14.65 -20.71
CA ILE A 298 7.63 -14.07 -19.65
C ILE A 298 6.78 -13.27 -18.65
N THR A 299 5.84 -12.45 -19.13
CA THR A 299 4.92 -11.68 -18.28
C THR A 299 4.04 -12.60 -17.44
N ASN A 300 3.55 -13.71 -18.00
CA ASN A 300 2.77 -14.69 -17.25
C ASN A 300 3.59 -15.36 -16.15
N LEU A 301 4.88 -15.63 -16.38
CA LEU A 301 5.77 -16.13 -15.33
C LEU A 301 5.99 -15.09 -14.22
N LEU A 302 6.22 -13.82 -14.59
CA LEU A 302 6.30 -12.73 -13.61
C LEU A 302 5.01 -12.59 -12.79
N ILE A 303 3.84 -12.70 -13.42
CA ILE A 303 2.55 -12.66 -12.72
C ILE A 303 2.42 -13.85 -11.78
N LYS A 304 2.68 -15.07 -12.27
CA LYS A 304 2.53 -16.31 -11.51
C LYS A 304 3.46 -16.35 -10.29
N TYR A 305 4.73 -16.02 -10.47
CA TYR A 305 5.75 -16.17 -9.42
C TYR A 305 6.05 -14.87 -8.66
N GLY A 306 5.66 -13.71 -9.18
CA GLY A 306 5.92 -12.40 -8.54
C GLY A 306 4.68 -11.69 -8.00
N LEU A 307 3.54 -11.73 -8.70
CA LEU A 307 2.37 -10.86 -8.39
C LEU A 307 1.12 -11.61 -7.90
N THR A 308 1.06 -12.93 -8.08
CA THR A 308 -0.10 -13.74 -7.70
C THR A 308 -0.10 -13.95 -6.19
N ARG A 309 -1.15 -13.47 -5.54
CA ARG A 309 -1.34 -13.57 -4.09
C ARG A 309 -2.49 -14.48 -3.77
N THR A 310 -2.26 -15.42 -2.86
CA THR A 310 -3.24 -16.40 -2.42
C THR A 310 -3.60 -16.15 -0.97
N PRO A 311 -4.86 -16.39 -0.56
CA PRO A 311 -5.22 -16.44 0.84
C PRO A 311 -4.45 -17.56 1.56
N ASP A 312 -3.96 -17.27 2.75
CA ASP A 312 -3.33 -18.14 3.72
C ASP A 312 -4.09 -17.99 5.04
N ALA A 313 -4.32 -19.10 5.74
CA ALA A 313 -5.16 -19.11 6.94
C ALA A 313 -4.56 -18.32 8.12
N GLU A 314 -3.22 -18.21 8.18
CA GLU A 314 -2.51 -17.63 9.31
C GLU A 314 -1.88 -16.28 8.99
N GLN A 315 -1.42 -16.10 7.73
CA GLN A 315 -0.70 -14.90 7.29
C GLN A 315 -1.51 -13.98 6.38
N GLY A 316 -2.81 -14.26 6.18
CA GLY A 316 -3.68 -13.42 5.38
C GLY A 316 -3.41 -13.61 3.89
N LYS A 317 -3.36 -12.55 3.09
CA LYS A 317 -3.19 -12.66 1.64
C LYS A 317 -1.79 -12.20 1.22
N LEU A 318 -1.04 -13.08 0.58
CA LEU A 318 0.35 -12.84 0.19
C LEU A 318 0.79 -13.75 -0.96
N THR A 319 1.92 -13.41 -1.58
CA THR A 319 2.62 -14.26 -2.55
C THR A 319 3.45 -15.34 -1.85
N GLY A 320 3.86 -16.37 -2.59
CA GLY A 320 4.75 -17.41 -2.05
C GLY A 320 6.13 -16.87 -1.60
N TRP A 321 6.69 -15.91 -2.33
CA TRP A 321 7.99 -15.31 -1.97
C TRP A 321 7.87 -14.36 -0.76
N GLN A 322 6.75 -13.65 -0.60
CA GLN A 322 6.51 -12.82 0.59
C GLN A 322 6.45 -13.69 1.86
N LYS A 323 5.83 -14.88 1.77
CA LYS A 323 5.82 -15.84 2.87
C LYS A 323 7.25 -16.24 3.28
N GLY A 324 8.07 -16.66 2.31
CA GLY A 324 9.47 -17.00 2.56
C GLY A 324 10.29 -15.82 3.13
N MET A 325 10.01 -14.59 2.69
CA MET A 325 10.64 -13.39 3.25
C MET A 325 10.23 -13.16 4.71
N ILE A 326 8.94 -13.26 5.03
CA ILE A 326 8.44 -13.12 6.40
C ILE A 326 9.05 -14.18 7.33
N ASP A 327 9.16 -15.43 6.86
CA ASP A 327 9.80 -16.51 7.62
C ASP A 327 11.28 -16.17 7.90
N LYS A 328 12.02 -15.70 6.89
CA LYS A 328 13.42 -15.25 7.02
C LYS A 328 13.56 -14.09 8.02
N LEU A 329 12.66 -13.10 7.99
CA LEU A 329 12.66 -11.98 8.94
C LEU A 329 12.44 -12.48 10.37
N ASN A 330 11.47 -13.37 10.58
CA ASN A 330 11.23 -13.95 11.91
C ASN A 330 12.41 -14.80 12.40
N ASP A 331 13.07 -15.57 11.53
CA ASP A 331 14.27 -16.35 11.85
C ASP A 331 15.44 -15.48 12.32
N VAL A 332 15.72 -14.39 11.60
CA VAL A 332 16.83 -13.50 11.99
C VAL A 332 16.50 -12.69 13.24
N ALA A 333 15.23 -12.34 13.49
CA ALA A 333 14.81 -11.72 14.75
C ALA A 333 15.02 -12.68 15.94
N ARG A 334 14.68 -13.97 15.79
CA ARG A 334 14.97 -14.99 16.81
C ARG A 334 16.46 -15.16 17.05
N THR A 335 17.26 -15.18 15.97
CA THR A 335 18.72 -15.26 16.06
C THR A 335 19.32 -14.03 16.77
N ALA A 336 18.68 -12.86 16.63
CA ALA A 336 19.03 -11.64 17.37
C ALA A 336 18.58 -11.63 18.85
N GLY A 337 17.93 -12.71 19.33
CA GLY A 337 17.58 -12.90 20.74
C GLY A 337 16.08 -12.84 21.05
N TYR A 338 15.21 -12.65 20.05
CA TYR A 338 13.76 -12.63 20.28
C TYR A 338 13.21 -14.00 20.65
N THR A 339 12.49 -14.07 21.77
CA THR A 339 11.89 -15.31 22.29
C THR A 339 10.37 -15.31 22.30
N GLY A 340 9.72 -14.30 21.71
CA GLY A 340 8.25 -14.17 21.66
C GLY A 340 7.58 -14.93 20.51
N GLY A 341 8.35 -15.74 19.76
CA GLY A 341 7.86 -16.51 18.61
C GLY A 341 8.12 -15.80 17.29
N THR A 342 7.11 -15.12 16.76
CA THR A 342 7.17 -14.31 15.52
C THR A 342 6.96 -12.83 15.84
N VAL A 343 7.54 -11.94 15.03
CA VAL A 343 7.36 -10.48 15.09
C VAL A 343 6.57 -9.96 13.90
N VAL A 344 6.72 -10.57 12.71
CA VAL A 344 5.91 -10.27 11.51
C VAL A 344 4.93 -11.42 11.31
N ASN A 345 3.63 -11.16 11.35
CA ASN A 345 2.62 -12.22 11.42
C ASN A 345 1.76 -12.38 10.17
N HIS A 346 1.75 -11.41 9.25
CA HIS A 346 0.91 -11.45 8.06
C HIS A 346 1.55 -10.75 6.85
N GLY A 347 0.90 -10.90 5.70
CA GLY A 347 1.25 -10.22 4.45
C GLY A 347 1.22 -8.69 4.57
N THR A 348 1.59 -8.02 3.49
CA THR A 348 1.75 -6.57 3.47
C THR A 348 0.41 -5.82 3.49
N GLU A 349 0.41 -4.58 3.99
CA GLU A 349 -0.72 -3.64 3.91
C GLU A 349 -1.21 -3.41 2.47
N GLN A 350 -0.38 -3.67 1.45
CA GLN A 350 -0.80 -3.63 0.05
C GLN A 350 -1.86 -4.68 -0.34
N ASP A 351 -2.18 -5.64 0.54
CA ASP A 351 -3.27 -6.58 0.35
C ASP A 351 -4.39 -6.44 1.38
N ASN A 352 -4.31 -5.44 2.28
CA ASN A 352 -5.40 -5.06 3.18
C ASN A 352 -6.48 -4.28 2.40
N THR A 353 -7.24 -4.95 1.55
CA THR A 353 -8.20 -4.27 0.67
C THR A 353 -9.49 -3.87 1.40
N ASN A 354 -9.78 -4.47 2.56
CA ASN A 354 -11.03 -4.27 3.28
C ASN A 354 -10.97 -3.10 4.26
N PHE A 355 -9.87 -2.99 5.01
CA PHE A 355 -9.68 -1.99 6.05
C PHE A 355 -8.33 -1.28 5.87
N PRO A 356 -8.02 -0.74 4.67
CA PRO A 356 -6.73 -0.16 4.41
C PRO A 356 -6.50 1.05 5.33
N GLU A 357 -5.26 1.24 5.75
CA GLU A 357 -4.84 2.34 6.61
C GLU A 357 -3.80 3.21 5.88
N GLN A 358 -3.83 4.51 6.16
CA GLN A 358 -2.89 5.49 5.58
C GLN A 358 -2.03 6.08 6.69
N ASP A 359 -0.83 5.55 6.83
CA ASP A 359 0.16 6.09 7.76
C ASP A 359 0.90 7.28 7.14
N GLN A 360 1.24 8.26 7.96
CA GLN A 360 2.05 9.40 7.54
C GLN A 360 3.53 9.04 7.43
N GLU A 361 4.00 8.17 8.32
CA GLU A 361 5.39 7.75 8.39
C GLU A 361 5.51 6.28 8.00
N ILE A 362 6.42 5.95 7.08
CA ILE A 362 6.74 4.58 6.71
C ILE A 362 8.24 4.37 6.91
N PHE A 363 8.59 3.36 7.69
CA PHE A 363 9.98 3.00 7.92
C PHE A 363 10.45 2.05 6.82
N ILE A 364 11.62 2.33 6.25
CA ILE A 364 12.14 1.66 5.07
C ILE A 364 13.57 1.21 5.35
N ILE A 365 13.84 -0.06 5.10
CA ILE A 365 15.19 -0.62 5.01
C ILE A 365 15.47 -0.88 3.54
N THR A 366 16.52 -0.25 3.03
CA THR A 366 16.89 -0.30 1.61
C THR A 366 17.84 -1.48 1.33
N PRO A 367 17.96 -1.93 0.06
CA PRO A 367 18.91 -2.97 -0.33
C PRO A 367 20.38 -2.64 -0.07
N ASP A 368 20.77 -1.35 0.00
CA ASP A 368 22.12 -0.92 0.40
C ASP A 368 22.28 -0.81 1.94
N GLY A 369 21.25 -1.18 2.70
CA GLY A 369 21.26 -1.22 4.16
C GLY A 369 21.03 0.14 4.84
N LYS A 370 20.57 1.17 4.13
CA LYS A 370 20.13 2.42 4.74
C LYS A 370 18.77 2.24 5.40
N THR A 371 18.53 3.04 6.42
CA THR A 371 17.25 3.12 7.12
C THR A 371 16.67 4.52 6.94
N VAL A 372 15.46 4.60 6.42
CA VAL A 372 14.76 5.84 6.08
C VAL A 372 13.39 5.81 6.75
N LEU A 373 12.92 6.95 7.27
CA LEU A 373 11.56 7.12 7.76
C LEU A 373 10.93 8.30 7.03
N THR A 374 9.96 8.04 6.16
CA THR A 374 9.19 9.09 5.48
C THR A 374 8.32 9.84 6.48
N LYS A 375 7.95 11.09 6.14
CA LYS A 375 7.15 11.96 7.04
C LYS A 375 5.76 12.30 6.53
N SER A 376 5.45 11.93 5.30
CA SER A 376 4.12 12.11 4.72
C SER A 376 3.78 10.97 3.77
N TRP A 377 2.48 10.89 3.45
CA TRP A 377 1.99 9.99 2.41
C TRP A 377 2.58 10.34 1.03
N GLU A 378 2.76 11.63 0.76
CA GLU A 378 3.37 12.15 -0.47
C GLU A 378 4.85 11.78 -0.57
N ASP A 379 5.61 11.91 0.52
CA ASP A 379 7.01 11.49 0.58
C ASP A 379 7.14 9.98 0.38
N THR A 380 6.22 9.20 0.95
CA THR A 380 6.17 7.74 0.76
C THR A 380 5.95 7.37 -0.70
N GLN A 381 4.96 7.98 -1.36
CA GLN A 381 4.71 7.78 -2.79
C GLN A 381 5.90 8.21 -3.65
N LYS A 382 6.50 9.36 -3.33
CA LYS A 382 7.67 9.88 -4.05
C LYS A 382 8.87 8.94 -3.87
N PHE A 383 9.13 8.47 -2.66
CA PHE A 383 10.20 7.51 -2.39
C PHE A 383 10.02 6.24 -3.21
N ILE A 384 8.83 5.65 -3.18
CA ILE A 384 8.52 4.40 -3.90
C ILE A 384 8.66 4.62 -5.40
N ARG A 385 8.21 5.76 -5.94
CA ARG A 385 8.36 6.07 -7.36
C ARG A 385 9.83 6.17 -7.77
N GLU A 386 10.61 7.01 -7.09
CA GLU A 386 12.00 7.30 -7.48
C GLU A 386 12.95 6.12 -7.21
N ASN A 387 12.74 5.38 -6.12
CA ASN A 387 13.70 4.36 -5.66
C ASN A 387 13.31 2.92 -6.00
N ILE A 388 12.02 2.64 -6.19
CA ILE A 388 11.50 1.28 -6.37
C ILE A 388 10.97 1.10 -7.79
N ILE A 389 9.92 1.85 -8.17
CA ILE A 389 9.24 1.69 -9.46
C ILE A 389 10.18 2.02 -10.63
N ASN A 390 10.94 3.12 -10.53
CA ASN A 390 11.84 3.55 -11.59
C ASN A 390 13.17 2.77 -11.64
N ASN A 391 13.46 1.92 -10.65
CA ASN A 391 14.76 1.27 -10.49
C ASN A 391 14.66 -0.27 -10.49
N GLY A 392 13.80 -0.85 -11.32
CA GLY A 392 13.81 -2.30 -11.61
C GLY A 392 13.36 -3.21 -10.45
N HIS A 393 12.64 -2.66 -9.46
CA HIS A 393 12.04 -3.45 -8.38
C HIS A 393 10.57 -3.77 -8.69
N LEU A 394 10.13 -4.96 -8.28
CA LEU A 394 8.74 -5.36 -8.38
C LEU A 394 7.94 -4.69 -7.25
N TYR A 395 6.93 -3.91 -7.62
CA TYR A 395 6.01 -3.27 -6.69
C TYR A 395 4.57 -3.34 -7.18
N TYR A 396 3.63 -3.52 -6.26
CA TYR A 396 2.21 -3.30 -6.51
C TYR A 396 1.62 -2.56 -5.32
N PHE A 397 0.67 -1.66 -5.59
CA PHE A 397 -0.05 -0.93 -4.55
C PHE A 397 -1.39 -1.60 -4.22
N ASN A 398 -2.00 -1.17 -3.11
CA ASN A 398 -3.26 -1.73 -2.63
C ASN A 398 -4.40 -1.54 -3.64
N ARG A 399 -5.12 -2.63 -3.95
CA ARG A 399 -6.20 -2.63 -4.96
C ARG A 399 -7.43 -1.79 -4.57
N SER A 400 -7.53 -1.39 -3.31
CA SER A 400 -8.57 -0.47 -2.80
C SER A 400 -8.17 1.00 -2.90
N TYR A 401 -6.90 1.32 -3.18
CA TYR A 401 -6.50 2.71 -3.41
C TYR A 401 -7.22 3.28 -4.65
N ASN A 402 -7.48 4.58 -4.62
CA ASN A 402 -8.34 5.32 -5.57
C ASN A 402 -9.78 4.79 -5.63
N LYS A 403 -10.22 4.03 -4.62
CA LYS A 403 -11.59 3.51 -4.46
C LYS A 403 -12.02 3.68 -3.00
N VAL A 404 -13.31 3.46 -2.75
CA VAL A 404 -13.85 3.36 -1.39
C VAL A 404 -13.71 1.92 -0.92
N ALA A 405 -12.91 1.68 0.12
CA ALA A 405 -12.70 0.37 0.68
C ALA A 405 -14.00 -0.19 1.32
N PRO A 406 -14.32 -1.48 1.17
CA PRO A 406 -15.61 -2.02 1.59
C PRO A 406 -15.79 -2.06 3.12
N GLY A 407 -14.72 -2.27 3.89
CA GLY A 407 -14.78 -2.47 5.34
C GLY A 407 -14.85 -1.16 6.13
N ASN A 408 -13.79 -0.35 6.08
CA ASN A 408 -13.73 0.93 6.83
C ASN A 408 -14.26 2.14 6.03
N LYS A 409 -14.66 1.96 4.77
CA LYS A 409 -15.09 3.05 3.87
C LYS A 409 -14.02 4.12 3.63
N ALA A 410 -12.75 3.82 3.90
CA ALA A 410 -11.65 4.72 3.61
C ALA A 410 -11.47 4.88 2.09
N GLN A 411 -11.09 6.09 1.69
CA GLN A 411 -10.65 6.39 0.33
C GLN A 411 -9.24 6.95 0.43
N ILE A 412 -8.26 6.15 -0.01
CA ILE A 412 -6.84 6.48 0.04
C ILE A 412 -6.37 6.70 -1.39
N GLU A 413 -5.81 7.87 -1.66
CA GLU A 413 -5.32 8.24 -2.98
C GLU A 413 -3.93 7.67 -3.25
N TRP A 414 -3.68 7.24 -4.48
CA TRP A 414 -2.38 6.77 -4.94
C TRP A 414 -2.13 7.22 -6.38
N ASN A 415 -0.94 7.74 -6.67
CA ASN A 415 -0.55 8.12 -8.02
C ASN A 415 -0.42 6.87 -8.91
N ASP A 416 -1.50 6.53 -9.61
CA ASP A 416 -1.57 5.43 -10.57
C ASP A 416 -1.30 5.94 -12.00
N PRO A 417 -0.17 5.55 -12.64
CA PRO A 417 0.15 5.96 -14.00
C PRO A 417 -0.94 5.57 -15.02
N LEU A 418 -1.64 4.46 -14.80
CA LEU A 418 -2.72 4.04 -15.71
C LEU A 418 -3.89 5.02 -15.64
N THR A 419 -4.29 5.43 -14.43
CA THR A 419 -5.36 6.41 -14.24
C THR A 419 -4.97 7.78 -14.81
N GLN A 420 -3.70 8.19 -14.72
CA GLN A 420 -3.22 9.42 -15.37
C GLN A 420 -3.30 9.34 -16.90
N ALA A 421 -2.95 8.19 -17.48
CA ALA A 421 -3.05 7.95 -18.92
C ALA A 421 -4.50 7.84 -19.42
N LYS A 422 -5.47 7.48 -18.56
CA LYS A 422 -6.87 7.30 -18.96
C LYS A 422 -7.47 8.54 -19.62
N SER A 423 -7.09 9.73 -19.16
CA SER A 423 -7.55 11.02 -19.70
C SER A 423 -7.26 11.20 -21.20
N TYR A 424 -6.27 10.47 -21.73
CA TYR A 424 -5.84 10.54 -23.13
C TYR A 424 -6.06 9.22 -23.87
N SER A 425 -6.85 8.29 -23.32
CA SER A 425 -7.11 6.98 -23.92
C SER A 425 -8.59 6.78 -24.24
N ILE A 426 -8.89 6.29 -25.44
CA ILE A 426 -10.27 5.91 -25.82
C ILE A 426 -10.74 4.76 -24.93
N PRO A 427 -11.97 4.79 -24.38
CA PRO A 427 -12.49 3.66 -23.60
C PRO A 427 -12.50 2.36 -24.42
N THR A 428 -12.33 1.22 -23.76
CA THR A 428 -12.58 -0.07 -24.43
C THR A 428 -14.08 -0.37 -24.47
N GLN A 429 -14.53 -1.24 -25.38
CA GLN A 429 -15.91 -1.74 -25.38
C GLN A 429 -16.31 -2.34 -24.01
N LYS A 430 -15.39 -3.10 -23.40
CA LYS A 430 -15.63 -3.71 -22.09
C LYS A 430 -15.75 -2.64 -20.98
N GLU A 431 -14.92 -1.60 -21.03
CA GLU A 431 -14.99 -0.46 -20.10
C GLU A 431 -16.35 0.25 -20.24
N LEU A 432 -16.79 0.54 -21.46
CA LEU A 432 -18.11 1.11 -21.74
C LEU A 432 -19.25 0.28 -21.13
N VAL A 433 -19.29 -1.02 -21.40
CA VAL A 433 -20.34 -1.90 -20.88
C VAL A 433 -20.31 -1.95 -19.35
N THR A 434 -19.13 -1.98 -18.75
CA THR A 434 -18.96 -2.02 -17.28
C THR A 434 -19.46 -0.73 -16.65
N ASP A 435 -19.05 0.42 -17.16
CA ASP A 435 -19.40 1.73 -16.60
C ASP A 435 -20.91 2.02 -16.74
N LEU A 436 -21.53 1.66 -17.87
CA LEU A 436 -22.98 1.77 -18.04
C LEU A 436 -23.74 0.85 -17.09
N TYR A 437 -23.24 -0.37 -16.86
CA TYR A 437 -23.84 -1.28 -15.88
C TYR A 437 -23.72 -0.74 -14.46
N ASP A 438 -22.60 -0.12 -14.09
CA ASP A 438 -22.41 0.49 -12.77
C ASP A 438 -23.34 1.67 -12.54
N ILE A 439 -23.56 2.52 -13.56
CA ILE A 439 -24.54 3.61 -13.49
C ILE A 439 -25.94 3.04 -13.29
N LYS A 440 -26.30 1.99 -14.03
CA LYS A 440 -27.58 1.28 -13.86
C LYS A 440 -27.73 0.75 -12.43
N GLN A 441 -26.72 0.10 -11.86
CA GLN A 441 -26.78 -0.44 -10.49
C GLN A 441 -26.95 0.67 -9.45
N LYS A 442 -26.31 1.83 -9.65
CA LYS A 442 -26.40 2.97 -8.73
C LYS A 442 -27.73 3.71 -8.81
N THR A 443 -28.33 3.80 -9.99
CA THR A 443 -29.52 4.64 -10.24
C THR A 443 -30.82 3.85 -10.32
N GLY A 444 -30.76 2.56 -10.63
CA GLY A 444 -31.91 1.75 -11.00
C GLY A 444 -32.53 2.09 -12.37
N ILE A 445 -31.92 3.00 -13.14
CA ILE A 445 -32.47 3.52 -14.39
C ILE A 445 -31.75 2.91 -15.59
N PHE A 446 -32.54 2.46 -16.56
CA PHE A 446 -32.06 1.88 -17.82
C PHE A 446 -31.99 2.94 -18.91
N LEU A 447 -30.99 2.82 -19.79
CA LEU A 447 -31.00 3.55 -21.05
C LEU A 447 -32.20 3.11 -21.91
N PRO A 448 -32.90 4.05 -22.58
CA PRO A 448 -33.92 3.70 -23.56
C PRO A 448 -33.35 2.82 -24.68
N THR A 449 -34.16 1.93 -25.26
CA THR A 449 -33.73 0.96 -26.28
C THR A 449 -32.95 1.62 -27.43
N GLU A 450 -33.42 2.75 -27.95
CA GLU A 450 -32.73 3.45 -29.05
C GLU A 450 -31.40 4.06 -28.61
N THR A 451 -31.29 4.51 -27.37
CA THR A 451 -30.02 5.04 -26.82
C THR A 451 -29.03 3.91 -26.55
N LEU A 452 -29.53 2.75 -26.09
CA LEU A 452 -28.71 1.56 -25.89
C LEU A 452 -28.13 1.04 -27.22
N LYS A 453 -28.94 0.99 -28.29
CA LYS A 453 -28.44 0.65 -29.64
C LYS A 453 -27.32 1.59 -30.07
N LYS A 454 -27.46 2.89 -29.82
CA LYS A 454 -26.42 3.87 -30.15
C LYS A 454 -25.16 3.68 -29.29
N ALA A 455 -25.31 3.35 -28.01
CA ALA A 455 -24.18 2.98 -27.16
C ALA A 455 -23.47 1.71 -27.66
N ASP A 456 -24.20 0.70 -28.15
CA ASP A 456 -23.62 -0.50 -28.76
C ASP A 456 -22.82 -0.18 -30.03
N GLU A 457 -23.30 0.74 -30.88
CA GLU A 457 -22.53 1.23 -32.03
C GLU A 457 -21.21 1.89 -31.62
N ILE A 458 -21.23 2.73 -30.57
CA ILE A 458 -20.02 3.35 -30.01
C ILE A 458 -19.08 2.26 -29.49
N GLY A 459 -19.60 1.25 -28.78
CA GLY A 459 -18.85 0.11 -28.30
C GLY A 459 -18.14 -0.67 -29.41
N LYS A 460 -18.78 -0.83 -30.58
CA LYS A 460 -18.15 -1.46 -31.75
C LYS A 460 -17.00 -0.64 -32.29
N ILE A 461 -17.13 0.69 -32.37
CA ILE A 461 -16.00 1.54 -32.78
C ILE A 461 -14.83 1.44 -31.80
N PHE A 462 -15.12 1.38 -30.50
CA PHE A 462 -14.07 1.15 -29.50
C PHE A 462 -13.36 -0.20 -29.72
N GLU A 463 -14.11 -1.25 -30.06
CA GLU A 463 -13.54 -2.54 -30.44
C GLU A 463 -12.66 -2.45 -31.70
N ASP A 464 -13.12 -1.75 -32.73
CA ASP A 464 -12.39 -1.54 -33.99
C ASP A 464 -11.10 -0.72 -33.79
N TYR A 465 -11.11 0.27 -32.89
CA TYR A 465 -9.93 1.05 -32.53
C TYR A 465 -8.83 0.15 -31.93
N TYR A 466 -9.20 -0.79 -31.07
CA TYR A 466 -8.28 -1.74 -30.41
C TYR A 466 -8.09 -3.05 -31.18
N ASN A 467 -8.39 -3.08 -32.48
CA ASN A 467 -8.35 -4.30 -33.29
C ASN A 467 -6.93 -4.90 -33.35
N PRO A 468 -6.72 -6.16 -32.91
CA PRO A 468 -5.41 -6.83 -32.98
C PRO A 468 -4.84 -6.96 -34.40
N ALA A 469 -5.67 -6.90 -35.45
CA ALA A 469 -5.24 -6.91 -36.85
C ALA A 469 -4.40 -5.68 -37.22
N ASN A 470 -4.47 -4.59 -36.44
CA ASN A 470 -3.64 -3.39 -36.64
C ASN A 470 -2.14 -3.72 -36.58
N ARG A 471 -1.73 -4.86 -35.99
CA ARG A 471 -0.34 -5.35 -36.00
C ARG A 471 0.23 -5.60 -37.39
N PHE A 472 -0.61 -5.78 -38.41
CA PHE A 472 -0.18 -6.02 -39.80
C PHE A 472 0.06 -4.73 -40.58
N LEU A 473 -0.30 -3.57 -40.01
CA LEU A 473 -0.06 -2.26 -40.59
C LEU A 473 1.32 -1.74 -40.19
N GLN A 474 1.91 -0.87 -41.03
CA GLN A 474 3.06 -0.06 -40.65
C GLN A 474 2.63 1.02 -39.64
N GLU A 475 3.56 1.59 -38.88
CA GLU A 475 3.25 2.58 -37.82
C GLU A 475 2.38 3.75 -38.30
N GLU A 476 2.70 4.33 -39.47
CA GLU A 476 1.89 5.42 -40.03
C GLU A 476 0.48 4.95 -40.43
N GLY A 477 0.34 3.74 -40.98
CA GLY A 477 -0.96 3.15 -41.29
C GLY A 477 -1.80 2.85 -40.04
N LYS A 478 -1.17 2.33 -38.98
CA LYS A 478 -1.85 2.14 -37.67
C LYS A 478 -2.38 3.46 -37.17
N ARG A 479 -1.54 4.50 -37.21
CA ARG A 479 -1.86 5.83 -36.74
C ARG A 479 -3.04 6.44 -37.50
N GLN A 480 -3.02 6.39 -38.83
CA GLN A 480 -4.10 6.90 -39.68
C GLN A 480 -5.42 6.19 -39.42
N VAL A 481 -5.41 4.86 -39.36
CA VAL A 481 -6.60 4.06 -39.04
C VAL A 481 -7.11 4.37 -37.63
N SER A 482 -6.24 4.44 -36.63
CA SER A 482 -6.61 4.78 -35.25
C SER A 482 -7.21 6.18 -35.15
N ILE A 483 -6.62 7.20 -35.77
CA ILE A 483 -7.19 8.56 -35.78
C ILE A 483 -8.56 8.56 -36.47
N PHE A 484 -8.69 7.90 -37.61
CA PHE A 484 -9.98 7.79 -38.30
C PHE A 484 -11.05 7.16 -37.42
N ARG A 485 -10.76 6.01 -36.78
CA ARG A 485 -11.68 5.35 -35.84
C ARG A 485 -12.00 6.23 -34.63
N ALA A 486 -11.04 7.03 -34.14
CA ALA A 486 -11.27 7.99 -33.07
C ALA A 486 -12.26 9.11 -33.48
N PHE A 487 -12.16 9.64 -34.69
CA PHE A 487 -13.12 10.61 -35.21
C PHE A 487 -14.52 10.01 -35.39
N GLN A 488 -14.64 8.77 -35.89
CA GLN A 488 -15.92 8.08 -35.94
C GLN A 488 -16.53 7.92 -34.54
N ALA A 489 -15.70 7.56 -33.55
CA ALA A 489 -16.14 7.44 -32.16
C ALA A 489 -16.66 8.79 -31.61
N LEU A 490 -15.90 9.87 -31.86
CA LEU A 490 -16.26 11.21 -31.44
C LEU A 490 -17.61 11.62 -32.01
N GLU A 491 -17.81 11.46 -33.32
CA GLU A 491 -19.05 11.85 -33.98
C GLU A 491 -20.26 11.06 -33.47
N LYS A 492 -20.11 9.74 -33.21
CA LYS A 492 -21.20 8.94 -32.63
C LYS A 492 -21.51 9.32 -31.18
N VAL A 493 -20.49 9.66 -30.37
CA VAL A 493 -20.69 10.13 -28.99
C VAL A 493 -21.37 11.49 -28.97
N GLU A 494 -20.98 12.42 -29.84
CA GLU A 494 -21.63 13.72 -29.98
C GLU A 494 -23.08 13.58 -30.46
N GLU A 495 -23.34 12.68 -31.41
CA GLU A 495 -24.69 12.39 -31.84
C GLU A 495 -25.55 11.85 -30.69
N LEU A 496 -25.01 10.93 -29.88
CA LEU A 496 -25.70 10.38 -28.71
C LEU A 496 -26.02 11.48 -27.70
N LEU A 497 -25.06 12.34 -27.37
CA LEU A 497 -25.24 13.46 -26.44
C LEU A 497 -26.27 14.48 -26.91
N ASN A 498 -26.38 14.72 -28.23
CA ASN A 498 -27.21 15.77 -28.80
C ASN A 498 -28.62 15.32 -29.20
N LYS A 499 -28.78 14.07 -29.68
CA LYS A 499 -30.03 13.59 -30.29
C LYS A 499 -30.78 12.55 -29.45
N TYR A 500 -30.11 11.88 -28.52
CA TYR A 500 -30.70 10.77 -27.76
C TYR A 500 -31.01 11.18 -26.32
N SER A 501 -32.04 10.55 -25.74
CA SER A 501 -32.46 10.83 -24.37
C SER A 501 -31.57 10.10 -23.36
N LEU A 502 -30.90 10.85 -22.49
CA LEU A 502 -30.13 10.32 -21.38
C LEU A 502 -30.93 10.52 -20.09
N PRO A 503 -31.51 9.46 -19.51
CA PRO A 503 -32.52 9.56 -18.45
C PRO A 503 -31.95 9.95 -17.08
N HIS A 504 -30.62 10.08 -16.95
CA HIS A 504 -29.95 10.50 -15.72
C HIS A 504 -28.63 11.20 -16.03
N ASP A 505 -28.28 12.20 -15.22
CA ASP A 505 -27.05 13.00 -15.35
C ASP A 505 -25.74 12.19 -15.30
N LEU A 506 -25.77 10.97 -14.74
CA LEU A 506 -24.60 10.11 -14.66
C LEU A 506 -24.28 9.51 -16.03
N TYR A 507 -25.29 9.15 -16.82
CA TYR A 507 -25.08 8.74 -18.21
C TYR A 507 -24.55 9.90 -19.05
N LYS A 508 -25.11 11.11 -18.87
CA LYS A 508 -24.63 12.32 -19.55
C LYS A 508 -23.17 12.62 -19.21
N SER A 509 -22.84 12.64 -17.92
CA SER A 509 -21.47 12.87 -17.43
C SER A 509 -20.49 11.82 -17.97
N TYR A 510 -20.92 10.56 -18.05
CA TYR A 510 -20.13 9.48 -18.63
C TYR A 510 -19.79 9.74 -20.10
N PHE A 511 -20.79 10.02 -20.94
CA PHE A 511 -20.54 10.25 -22.37
C PHE A 511 -19.79 11.57 -22.64
N GLU A 512 -19.96 12.60 -21.82
CA GLU A 512 -19.12 13.80 -21.86
C GLU A 512 -17.66 13.49 -21.51
N THR A 513 -17.43 12.63 -20.52
CA THR A 513 -16.09 12.15 -20.16
C THR A 513 -15.47 11.32 -21.30
N ALA A 514 -16.26 10.42 -21.91
CA ALA A 514 -15.83 9.64 -23.06
C ALA A 514 -15.45 10.54 -24.25
N ARG A 515 -16.27 11.56 -24.56
CA ARG A 515 -15.97 12.59 -25.57
C ARG A 515 -14.62 13.25 -25.32
N ASN A 516 -14.39 13.72 -24.09
CA ASN A 516 -13.15 14.40 -23.73
C ASN A 516 -11.92 13.46 -23.83
N ARG A 517 -12.06 12.19 -23.44
CA ARG A 517 -11.02 11.16 -23.60
C ARG A 517 -10.69 10.89 -25.07
N ILE A 518 -11.70 10.80 -25.93
CA ILE A 518 -11.50 10.62 -27.38
C ILE A 518 -10.78 11.82 -27.97
N MET A 519 -11.19 13.05 -27.63
CA MET A 519 -10.49 14.27 -28.06
C MET A 519 -9.03 14.29 -27.59
N GLY A 520 -8.78 13.94 -26.32
CA GLY A 520 -7.43 13.81 -25.77
C GLY A 520 -6.57 12.80 -26.54
N GLN A 521 -7.14 11.65 -26.90
CA GLN A 521 -6.45 10.64 -27.72
C GLN A 521 -6.16 11.15 -29.14
N ILE A 522 -7.11 11.86 -29.78
CA ILE A 522 -6.88 12.45 -31.10
C ILE A 522 -5.71 13.42 -31.03
N MET A 523 -5.67 14.30 -30.02
CA MET A 523 -4.57 15.25 -29.83
C MET A 523 -3.22 14.56 -29.59
N ASP A 524 -3.20 13.46 -28.84
CA ASP A 524 -1.99 12.69 -28.55
C ASP A 524 -1.44 11.98 -29.81
N VAL A 525 -2.33 11.45 -30.66
CA VAL A 525 -1.96 10.68 -31.85
C VAL A 525 -1.77 11.59 -33.07
N GLN A 526 -2.25 12.83 -33.04
CA GLN A 526 -2.09 13.80 -34.13
C GLN A 526 -0.70 14.49 -34.05
N THR A 527 0.27 14.02 -34.83
CA THR A 527 1.54 14.74 -35.12
C THR A 527 1.27 16.06 -35.83
N GLU A 528 2.04 17.10 -35.45
CA GLU A 528 2.36 18.37 -36.14
C GLU A 528 1.66 18.69 -37.49
N GLY A 529 0.34 18.61 -37.54
CA GLY A 529 -0.48 19.00 -38.69
C GLY A 529 -1.15 20.35 -38.42
N LYS A 530 -1.37 21.14 -39.47
CA LYS A 530 -1.95 22.49 -39.34
C LYS A 530 -3.46 22.52 -39.05
N SER A 531 -4.18 21.40 -39.21
CA SER A 531 -5.64 21.37 -39.07
C SER A 531 -6.12 20.97 -37.69
N THR A 532 -7.08 21.72 -37.16
CA THR A 532 -7.72 21.42 -35.87
C THR A 532 -8.73 20.27 -36.01
N ILE A 533 -9.08 19.63 -34.88
CA ILE A 533 -10.16 18.61 -34.81
C ILE A 533 -11.45 19.15 -35.44
N GLU A 534 -11.78 20.41 -35.13
CA GLU A 534 -12.97 21.11 -35.62
C GLU A 534 -12.95 21.32 -37.15
N GLU A 535 -11.78 21.56 -37.75
CA GLU A 535 -11.64 21.69 -39.20
C GLU A 535 -11.85 20.34 -39.90
N LEU A 536 -11.29 19.26 -39.34
CA LEU A 536 -11.42 17.92 -39.90
C LEU A 536 -12.88 17.44 -39.83
N MET A 537 -13.56 17.63 -38.70
CA MET A 537 -14.96 17.28 -38.52
C MET A 537 -15.93 18.09 -39.40
N LYS A 538 -15.53 19.29 -39.86
CA LYS A 538 -16.32 20.07 -40.83
C LYS A 538 -16.14 19.59 -42.26
N GLN A 539 -14.98 19.02 -42.59
CA GLN A 539 -14.62 18.63 -43.96
C GLN A 539 -15.01 17.19 -44.29
N ILE A 540 -15.16 16.34 -43.28
CA ILE A 540 -15.35 14.91 -43.43
C ILE A 540 -16.53 14.47 -42.55
N ASP A 541 -17.49 13.79 -43.16
CA ASP A 541 -18.58 13.08 -42.48
C ASP A 541 -18.09 11.68 -42.12
N PHE A 542 -17.67 11.48 -40.86
CA PHE A 542 -17.11 10.22 -40.39
C PHE A 542 -18.20 9.17 -40.09
N ASN A 543 -19.48 9.55 -40.09
CA ASN A 543 -20.62 8.64 -40.00
C ASN A 543 -21.13 8.14 -41.37
N ASN A 544 -20.49 8.53 -42.47
CA ASN A 544 -20.87 8.09 -43.81
C ASN A 544 -20.78 6.56 -43.94
N GLN A 545 -21.81 5.96 -44.54
CA GLN A 545 -21.90 4.51 -44.74
C GLN A 545 -20.82 3.95 -45.68
N ASP A 546 -20.28 4.77 -46.58
CA ASP A 546 -19.13 4.43 -47.41
C ASP A 546 -17.82 4.77 -46.67
N GLU A 547 -17.40 3.88 -45.77
CA GLU A 547 -16.19 4.06 -44.96
C GLU A 547 -14.94 4.23 -45.84
N ASN A 548 -14.82 3.49 -46.94
CA ASN A 548 -13.65 3.51 -47.81
C ASN A 548 -13.47 4.88 -48.46
N SER A 549 -14.54 5.42 -49.05
CA SER A 549 -14.52 6.76 -49.66
C SER A 549 -14.23 7.85 -48.63
N THR A 550 -14.72 7.68 -47.41
CA THR A 550 -14.49 8.61 -46.30
C THR A 550 -13.05 8.55 -45.80
N PHE A 551 -12.47 7.35 -45.69
CA PHE A 551 -11.08 7.16 -45.34
C PHE A 551 -10.14 7.76 -46.40
N ASP A 552 -10.40 7.54 -47.69
CA ASP A 552 -9.63 8.14 -48.78
C ASP A 552 -9.65 9.67 -48.73
N LYS A 553 -10.79 10.27 -48.35
CA LYS A 553 -10.89 11.73 -48.15
C LYS A 553 -10.08 12.16 -46.93
N PHE A 554 -10.19 11.42 -45.83
CA PHE A 554 -9.42 11.67 -44.62
C PHE A 554 -7.91 11.66 -44.89
N GLU A 555 -7.38 10.63 -45.55
CA GLU A 555 -5.97 10.53 -45.93
C GLU A 555 -5.53 11.75 -46.76
N LYS A 556 -6.34 12.17 -47.74
CA LYS A 556 -6.03 13.34 -48.57
C LYS A 556 -5.98 14.64 -47.76
N VAL A 557 -6.82 14.79 -46.74
CA VAL A 557 -6.87 16.00 -45.91
C VAL A 557 -5.68 16.04 -44.95
N ILE A 558 -5.32 14.91 -44.32
CA ILE A 558 -4.17 14.84 -43.41
C ILE A 558 -2.82 14.90 -44.15
N GLN A 559 -2.75 14.53 -45.43
CA GLN A 559 -1.53 14.62 -46.25
C GLN A 559 -1.33 16.00 -46.91
N LYS A 560 -2.40 16.79 -47.07
CA LYS A 560 -2.34 18.13 -47.69
C LYS A 560 -1.90 19.24 -46.72
N ASN A 561 -1.97 18.99 -45.42
CA ASN A 561 -1.72 19.94 -44.33
C ASN A 561 -0.58 19.48 -43.43
#